data_AF-A0A935R930-F1
#
_entry.id   AF-A0A935R930-F1
#
_cell.length_a   1.000
_cell.length_b   1.000
_cell.length_c   1.000
_cell.angle_alpha   90.00
_cell.angle_beta   90.00
_cell.angle_gamma   90.00
#
_symmetry.space_group_name_H-M   'P 1'
#
loop_
_entity.id
_entity.type
_entity.pdbx_description
1 polymer ?
#
loop_
_entity_poly.entity_id
_entity_poly.type
_entity_poly.pdbx_seq_one_letter_code
_entity_poly.pdbx_strand_id
1 'polypeptide(L)'
;MKRIALSALSVAVSLAVTPATASASVIGFLGNFDVINDTGSTAHGFEIELEGLHISDITDTFGGPGRGFPTGRGFDPATSVERYGSPTIAEYTDGALFGTRVTYMGLFNNGAWDYGTPSGSFITPGDNCWSGGGVGYSASTPCDHFGVGTIKNPTNTKYSWLVETATPGSLSNGIVNLPAPAWNVIPAPLPAEVPGAPRCGAVRPRARD
;
A
#
# COMPACT_ATOMS: atom_id res chain seq x y z
N MET A 1 44.90 -7.89 -61.72
CA MET A 1 45.90 -7.10 -60.96
C MET A 1 45.66 -7.32 -59.47
N LYS A 2 46.65 -7.85 -58.75
CA LYS A 2 46.66 -8.04 -57.28
C LYS A 2 46.85 -6.70 -56.56
N ARG A 3 46.07 -6.41 -55.51
CA ARG A 3 46.38 -5.52 -54.35
C ARG A 3 45.48 -5.97 -53.18
N ILE A 4 45.98 -6.79 -52.25
CA ILE A 4 46.58 -6.48 -50.93
C ILE A 4 45.65 -5.69 -49.99
N ALA A 5 45.20 -6.43 -48.97
CA ALA A 5 44.81 -6.14 -47.59
C ALA A 5 44.65 -4.68 -47.11
N LEU A 6 43.65 -4.47 -46.25
CA LEU A 6 43.90 -4.08 -44.86
C LEU A 6 42.69 -4.44 -43.98
N SER A 7 42.92 -5.29 -42.99
CA SER A 7 41.99 -5.63 -41.93
C SER A 7 41.80 -4.42 -41.01
N ALA A 8 40.55 -4.03 -40.76
CA ALA A 8 40.18 -3.17 -39.63
C ALA A 8 39.13 -3.92 -38.81
N LEU A 9 39.58 -4.58 -37.75
CA LEU A 9 38.72 -5.22 -36.77
C LEU A 9 38.24 -4.12 -35.80
N SER A 10 37.10 -3.51 -36.12
CA SER A 10 36.44 -2.54 -35.24
C SER A 10 35.85 -3.27 -34.03
N VAL A 11 36.53 -3.23 -32.89
CA VAL A 11 35.97 -3.70 -31.61
C VAL A 11 34.93 -2.67 -31.17
N ALA A 12 33.66 -2.94 -31.43
CA ALA A 12 32.56 -2.19 -30.85
C ALA A 12 32.43 -2.60 -29.38
N VAL A 13 32.88 -1.75 -28.46
CA VAL A 13 32.59 -1.88 -27.03
C VAL A 13 31.15 -1.39 -26.83
N SER A 14 30.20 -2.31 -26.84
CA SER A 14 28.83 -2.04 -26.43
C SER A 14 28.81 -1.74 -24.93
N LEU A 15 28.79 -0.46 -24.55
CA LEU A 15 28.40 -0.06 -23.19
C LEU A 15 26.94 -0.48 -22.99
N ALA A 16 26.75 -1.63 -22.33
CA ALA A 16 25.45 -2.01 -21.83
C ALA A 16 25.03 -0.98 -20.77
N VAL A 17 24.19 -0.03 -21.19
CA VAL A 17 23.41 0.78 -20.26
C VAL A 17 22.43 -0.18 -19.60
N THR A 18 22.83 -0.78 -18.48
CA THR A 18 21.88 -1.45 -17.60
C THR A 18 20.93 -0.37 -17.11
N PRO A 19 19.60 -0.50 -17.30
CA PRO A 19 18.68 0.40 -16.65
C PRO A 19 18.98 0.32 -15.15
N ALA A 20 19.34 1.45 -14.54
CA ALA A 20 19.38 1.56 -13.10
C ALA A 20 17.97 1.25 -12.63
N THR A 21 17.78 0.11 -11.98
CA THR A 21 16.56 -0.21 -11.25
C THR A 21 16.45 0.83 -10.16
N ALA A 22 15.69 1.89 -10.42
CA ALA A 22 15.30 2.85 -9.41
C ALA A 22 14.58 2.07 -8.31
N SER A 23 15.27 1.89 -7.18
CA SER A 23 14.68 1.29 -6.00
C SER A 23 13.89 2.41 -5.32
N ALA A 24 12.56 2.38 -5.46
CA ALA A 24 11.71 3.21 -4.64
C ALA A 24 11.82 2.71 -3.19
N SER A 25 12.27 3.58 -2.29
CA SER A 25 12.22 3.35 -0.86
C SER A 25 10.76 3.41 -0.41
N VAL A 26 10.23 2.29 0.08
CA VAL A 26 9.03 2.35 0.93
C VAL A 26 9.44 3.03 2.23
N ILE A 27 8.88 4.21 2.48
CA ILE A 27 8.80 4.78 3.83
C ILE A 27 7.45 4.31 4.35
N GLY A 28 7.44 3.25 5.15
CA GLY A 28 6.20 2.65 5.64
C GLY A 28 6.28 1.16 5.96
N PHE A 29 5.19 0.62 6.52
CA PHE A 29 4.96 -0.81 6.78
C PHE A 29 3.64 -1.21 6.07
N LEU A 30 3.27 -2.49 5.97
CA LEU A 30 2.02 -2.93 5.28
C LEU A 30 0.79 -2.09 5.65
N GLY A 31 0.73 -1.57 6.88
CA GLY A 31 -0.35 -0.72 7.36
C GLY A 31 -0.37 0.72 6.84
N ASN A 32 0.69 1.26 6.25
CA ASN A 32 0.79 2.69 5.93
C ASN A 32 1.91 2.91 4.90
N PHE A 33 1.57 3.14 3.64
CA PHE A 33 2.56 3.37 2.59
C PHE A 33 1.99 4.15 1.42
N ASP A 34 2.83 4.98 0.80
CA ASP A 34 2.52 5.65 -0.46
C ASP A 34 2.95 4.78 -1.66
N VAL A 35 2.19 4.84 -2.74
CA VAL A 35 2.51 4.19 -4.01
C VAL A 35 2.35 5.18 -5.14
N ILE A 36 3.38 5.29 -5.97
CA ILE A 36 3.36 6.10 -7.18
C ILE A 36 2.83 5.24 -8.33
N ASN A 37 1.95 5.80 -9.15
CA ASN A 37 1.59 5.18 -10.42
C ASN A 37 2.61 5.57 -11.50
N ASP A 38 3.53 4.67 -11.80
CA ASP A 38 4.52 4.78 -12.87
C ASP A 38 4.26 3.83 -14.04
N THR A 39 3.03 3.27 -14.12
CA THR A 39 2.65 2.27 -15.14
C THR A 39 2.59 2.82 -16.58
N GLY A 40 2.66 4.13 -16.76
CA GLY A 40 2.49 4.81 -18.05
C GLY A 40 1.02 4.99 -18.47
N SER A 41 0.06 4.64 -17.61
CA SER A 41 -1.37 4.83 -17.84
C SER A 41 -2.10 5.20 -16.55
N THR A 42 -3.25 5.86 -16.65
CA THR A 42 -4.09 6.11 -15.48
C THR A 42 -4.57 4.78 -14.88
N ALA A 43 -4.35 4.58 -13.59
CA ALA A 43 -4.87 3.44 -12.86
C ALA A 43 -6.24 3.77 -12.27
N HIS A 44 -7.13 2.79 -12.23
CA HIS A 44 -8.50 2.92 -11.70
C HIS A 44 -8.71 2.05 -10.45
N GLY A 45 -7.63 1.70 -9.78
CA GLY A 45 -7.66 0.98 -8.54
C GLY A 45 -6.30 0.44 -8.17
N PHE A 46 -6.21 -0.15 -6.98
CA PHE A 46 -5.02 -0.78 -6.45
C PHE A 46 -5.40 -2.03 -5.69
N GLU A 47 -4.63 -3.09 -5.89
CA GLU A 47 -4.87 -4.41 -5.31
C GLU A 47 -3.68 -4.81 -4.45
N ILE A 48 -4.00 -5.33 -3.26
CA ILE A 48 -3.05 -5.90 -2.31
C ILE A 48 -3.47 -7.35 -2.08
N GLU A 49 -2.62 -8.29 -2.48
CA GLU A 49 -2.83 -9.71 -2.21
C GLU A 49 -1.94 -10.15 -1.04
N LEU A 50 -2.55 -10.78 -0.05
CA LEU A 50 -1.94 -11.24 1.19
C LEU A 50 -2.10 -12.76 1.27
N GLU A 51 -1.10 -13.48 0.76
CA GLU A 51 -1.09 -14.95 0.76
C GLU A 51 -1.00 -15.49 2.19
N GLY A 52 -1.74 -16.56 2.48
CA GLY A 52 -1.74 -17.25 3.77
C GLY A 52 -2.56 -16.56 4.87
N LEU A 53 -3.24 -15.46 4.57
CA LEU A 53 -4.14 -14.77 5.51
C LEU A 53 -5.60 -14.98 5.16
N HIS A 54 -6.41 -15.20 6.19
CA HIS A 54 -7.87 -15.14 6.09
C HIS A 54 -8.37 -13.71 6.26
N ILE A 55 -9.60 -13.45 5.81
CA ILE A 55 -10.22 -12.13 5.98
C ILE A 55 -10.34 -11.75 7.47
N SER A 56 -10.48 -12.75 8.35
CA SER A 56 -10.50 -12.59 9.81
C SER A 56 -9.14 -12.18 10.39
N ASP A 57 -8.05 -12.32 9.63
CA ASP A 57 -6.72 -11.85 10.01
C ASP A 57 -6.51 -10.36 9.67
N ILE A 58 -7.44 -9.72 8.94
CA ILE A 58 -7.39 -8.29 8.58
C ILE A 58 -8.09 -7.46 9.66
N THR A 59 -7.38 -6.49 10.24
CA THR A 59 -7.91 -5.65 11.32
C THR A 59 -8.50 -4.34 10.83
N ASP A 60 -7.91 -3.77 9.79
CA ASP A 60 -8.27 -2.46 9.26
C ASP A 60 -7.65 -2.24 7.87
N THR A 61 -8.19 -1.27 7.13
CA THR A 61 -7.63 -0.80 5.87
C THR A 61 -7.64 0.73 5.84
N PHE A 62 -6.67 1.34 5.16
CA PHE A 62 -6.69 2.79 4.92
C PHE A 62 -7.97 3.17 4.15
N GLY A 63 -8.68 4.23 4.58
CA GLY A 63 -9.99 4.57 4.02
C GLY A 63 -11.14 3.60 4.36
N GLY A 64 -10.86 2.51 5.07
CA GLY A 64 -11.85 1.53 5.52
C GLY A 64 -12.49 1.87 6.87
N PRO A 65 -13.61 1.21 7.21
CA PRO A 65 -14.28 1.41 8.49
C PRO A 65 -13.40 0.98 9.67
N GLY A 66 -13.58 1.62 10.83
CA GLY A 66 -12.90 1.24 12.08
C GLY A 66 -11.49 1.81 12.26
N ARG A 67 -10.87 2.40 11.22
CA ARG A 67 -9.53 3.01 11.30
C ARG A 67 -9.53 4.46 11.80
N GLY A 68 -10.70 5.04 12.05
CA GLY A 68 -10.85 6.41 12.55
C GLY A 68 -10.78 7.50 11.47
N PHE A 69 -10.78 7.12 10.19
CA PHE A 69 -10.85 8.03 9.05
C PHE A 69 -12.21 7.97 8.35
N PRO A 70 -12.62 9.05 7.64
CA PRO A 70 -13.74 8.99 6.71
C PRO A 70 -13.56 7.93 5.62
N THR A 71 -14.66 7.27 5.25
CA THR A 71 -14.68 6.15 4.29
C THR A 71 -15.30 6.50 2.94
N GLY A 72 -15.59 7.79 2.70
CA GLY A 72 -16.13 8.28 1.45
C GLY A 72 -15.09 8.21 0.32
N ARG A 73 -15.38 8.87 -0.79
CA ARG A 73 -14.56 8.85 -2.00
C ARG A 73 -14.19 10.27 -2.42
N GLY A 74 -13.12 10.41 -3.20
CA GLY A 74 -12.63 11.69 -3.69
C GLY A 74 -11.60 12.36 -2.80
N PHE A 75 -11.49 13.70 -2.93
CA PHE A 75 -10.33 14.45 -2.46
C PHE A 75 -10.57 15.32 -1.21
N ASP A 76 -11.80 15.39 -0.70
CA ASP A 76 -12.13 16.20 0.47
C ASP A 76 -11.79 15.44 1.77
N PRO A 77 -10.83 15.91 2.58
CA PRO A 77 -10.41 15.25 3.82
C PRO A 77 -11.53 15.12 4.86
N ALA A 78 -12.60 15.91 4.77
CA ALA A 78 -13.75 15.77 5.67
C ALA A 78 -14.59 14.53 5.36
N THR A 79 -14.50 13.99 4.14
CA THR A 79 -15.36 12.89 3.67
C THR A 79 -14.59 11.68 3.19
N SER A 80 -13.34 11.84 2.80
CA SER A 80 -12.51 10.81 2.18
C SER A 80 -11.05 11.00 2.55
N VAL A 81 -10.33 9.91 2.79
CA VAL A 81 -8.86 9.91 2.87
C VAL A 81 -8.21 9.25 1.66
N GLU A 82 -8.92 8.37 0.97
CA GLU A 82 -8.41 7.60 -0.17
C GLU A 82 -9.38 7.84 -1.34
N ARG A 83 -8.90 8.17 -2.55
CA ARG A 83 -9.79 8.65 -3.63
C ARG A 83 -10.83 7.62 -4.05
N TYR A 84 -10.50 6.33 -3.99
CA TYR A 84 -11.40 5.21 -4.25
C TYR A 84 -12.22 4.82 -3.00
N GLY A 85 -11.98 5.44 -1.86
CA GLY A 85 -12.67 5.19 -0.60
C GLY A 85 -12.43 3.80 -0.03
N SER A 86 -13.41 3.31 0.74
CA SER A 86 -13.25 2.01 1.41
C SER A 86 -13.01 0.89 0.39
N PRO A 87 -11.97 0.06 0.59
CA PRO A 87 -11.70 -1.06 -0.29
C PRO A 87 -12.72 -2.18 -0.07
N THR A 88 -12.81 -3.07 -1.06
CA THR A 88 -13.42 -4.40 -0.86
C THR A 88 -12.36 -5.35 -0.32
N ILE A 89 -12.79 -6.32 0.50
CA ILE A 89 -11.92 -7.34 1.06
C ILE A 89 -12.55 -8.69 0.76
N ALA A 90 -11.81 -9.58 0.11
CA ALA A 90 -12.30 -10.89 -0.28
C ALA A 90 -11.21 -11.95 -0.15
N GLU A 91 -11.58 -13.14 0.30
CA GLU A 91 -10.68 -14.28 0.27
C GLU A 91 -10.56 -14.84 -1.15
N TYR A 92 -9.40 -15.42 -1.46
CA TYR A 92 -9.17 -16.15 -2.69
C TYR A 92 -8.53 -17.51 -2.42
N THR A 93 -8.70 -18.41 -3.38
CA THR A 93 -7.97 -19.68 -3.46
C THR A 93 -7.40 -19.82 -4.86
N ASP A 94 -6.13 -20.23 -4.95
CA ASP A 94 -5.42 -20.50 -6.20
C ASP A 94 -4.68 -21.83 -6.09
N GLY A 95 -5.33 -22.90 -6.53
CA GLY A 95 -4.87 -24.26 -6.34
C GLY A 95 -4.77 -24.60 -4.85
N ALA A 96 -3.53 -24.79 -4.36
CA ALA A 96 -3.25 -25.07 -2.96
C ALA A 96 -2.98 -23.81 -2.12
N LEU A 97 -2.84 -22.65 -2.76
CA LEU A 97 -2.64 -21.38 -2.09
C LEU A 97 -3.99 -20.75 -1.74
N PHE A 98 -4.00 -20.00 -0.66
CA PHE A 98 -5.12 -19.16 -0.26
C PHE A 98 -4.59 -17.81 0.20
N GLY A 99 -5.47 -16.83 0.29
CA GLY A 99 -5.13 -15.54 0.86
C GLY A 99 -6.31 -14.60 0.88
N THR A 100 -6.00 -13.35 1.22
CA THR A 100 -6.97 -12.26 1.22
C THR A 100 -6.52 -11.17 0.26
N ARG A 101 -7.48 -10.64 -0.48
CA ARG A 101 -7.30 -9.54 -1.41
C ARG A 101 -8.02 -8.31 -0.89
N VAL A 102 -7.30 -7.19 -0.84
CA VAL A 102 -7.83 -5.86 -0.55
C VAL A 102 -7.79 -5.04 -1.84
N THR A 103 -8.94 -4.59 -2.31
CA THR A 103 -9.07 -3.91 -3.60
C THR A 103 -9.70 -2.52 -3.42
N TYR A 104 -8.89 -1.50 -3.67
CA TYR A 104 -9.32 -0.12 -3.85
C TYR A 104 -9.71 0.07 -5.32
N MET A 105 -10.89 0.59 -5.62
CA MET A 105 -11.34 0.65 -7.01
C MET A 105 -12.24 1.84 -7.35
N GLY A 106 -11.98 2.43 -8.51
CA GLY A 106 -12.86 3.36 -9.22
C GLY A 106 -14.24 2.73 -9.47
N LEU A 107 -15.25 3.56 -9.66
CA LEU A 107 -16.56 3.16 -10.15
C LEU A 107 -16.62 3.49 -11.63
N PHE A 108 -16.88 2.48 -12.45
CA PHE A 108 -17.15 2.67 -13.87
C PHE A 108 -18.65 2.75 -14.12
N ASN A 109 -19.12 3.89 -14.63
CA ASN A 109 -20.52 4.07 -14.97
C ASN A 109 -20.65 4.95 -16.22
N ASN A 110 -21.57 4.60 -17.11
CA ASN A 110 -21.83 5.34 -18.36
C ASN A 110 -20.58 5.65 -19.19
N GLY A 111 -19.62 4.74 -19.24
CA GLY A 111 -18.40 4.90 -20.04
C GLY A 111 -17.30 5.73 -19.40
N ALA A 112 -17.43 6.11 -18.12
CA ALA A 112 -16.43 6.90 -17.41
C ALA A 112 -16.14 6.33 -16.02
N TRP A 113 -14.89 6.47 -15.59
CA TRP A 113 -14.46 6.23 -14.22
C TRP A 113 -14.67 7.49 -13.38
N ASP A 114 -15.13 7.33 -12.14
CA ASP A 114 -15.28 8.44 -11.19
C ASP A 114 -13.93 9.03 -10.76
N TYR A 115 -12.96 8.15 -10.49
CA TYR A 115 -11.61 8.48 -10.05
C TYR A 115 -10.58 7.61 -10.75
N GLY A 116 -9.38 8.17 -10.84
CA GLY A 116 -8.19 7.47 -11.31
C GLY A 116 -6.95 8.16 -10.79
N THR A 117 -5.86 7.43 -10.82
CA THR A 117 -4.54 7.90 -10.40
C THR A 117 -3.71 8.04 -11.65
N PRO A 118 -3.41 9.27 -12.09
CA PRO A 118 -2.64 9.49 -13.30
C PRO A 118 -1.25 8.89 -13.15
N SER A 119 -0.65 8.48 -14.26
CA SER A 119 0.75 8.06 -14.21
C SER A 119 1.68 9.27 -14.18
N GLY A 120 2.79 9.17 -13.45
CA GLY A 120 3.81 10.21 -13.42
C GLY A 120 4.98 9.86 -12.51
N SER A 121 5.93 10.79 -12.43
CA SER A 121 6.99 10.74 -11.44
C SER A 121 6.65 11.68 -10.30
N PHE A 122 6.70 11.19 -9.07
CA PHE A 122 6.45 11.95 -7.86
C PHE A 122 7.45 11.53 -6.81
N ILE A 123 7.84 12.46 -5.95
CA ILE A 123 8.67 12.16 -4.78
C ILE A 123 7.80 12.51 -3.59
N THR A 124 7.33 11.48 -2.91
CA THR A 124 6.62 11.66 -1.65
C THR A 124 7.62 11.78 -0.50
N PRO A 125 7.39 12.66 0.50
CA PRO A 125 8.09 12.61 1.77
C PRO A 125 7.76 11.35 2.61
N GLY A 126 6.87 10.49 2.13
CA GLY A 126 6.33 9.31 2.82
C GLY A 126 5.05 9.65 3.59
N ASP A 127 4.04 8.79 3.53
CA ASP A 127 2.74 8.95 4.23
C ASP A 127 1.92 10.19 3.87
N ASN A 128 2.04 10.70 2.64
CA ASN A 128 1.42 11.97 2.24
C ASN A 128 0.47 11.87 1.04
N CYS A 129 0.42 10.75 0.30
CA CYS A 129 -0.38 10.63 -0.92
C CYS A 129 -1.87 10.40 -0.65
N TRP A 130 -2.51 11.24 0.17
CA TRP A 130 -3.90 11.09 0.59
C TRP A 130 -4.56 12.41 0.96
N SER A 131 -5.89 12.41 1.07
CA SER A 131 -6.67 13.59 1.46
C SER A 131 -6.45 13.97 2.91
N GLY A 132 -5.57 14.94 3.14
CA GLY A 132 -5.11 15.35 4.47
C GLY A 132 -3.60 15.18 4.67
N GLY A 133 -2.92 14.49 3.75
CA GLY A 133 -1.47 14.26 3.75
C GLY A 133 -0.62 15.44 3.26
N GLY A 134 -1.10 16.68 3.27
CA GLY A 134 -0.25 17.87 3.12
C GLY A 134 0.42 18.15 1.76
N VAL A 135 0.34 17.26 0.76
CA VAL A 135 0.96 17.46 -0.59
C VAL A 135 0.04 18.10 -1.63
N GLY A 136 -1.14 18.58 -1.23
CA GLY A 136 -2.15 19.08 -2.18
C GLY A 136 -2.75 17.96 -3.02
N TYR A 137 -3.05 16.81 -2.38
CA TYR A 137 -3.63 15.63 -2.99
C TYR A 137 -4.90 15.97 -3.79
N SER A 138 -4.89 15.63 -5.08
CA SER A 138 -5.94 15.98 -6.03
C SER A 138 -5.96 15.01 -7.22
N ALA A 139 -6.86 15.26 -8.18
CA ALA A 139 -6.98 14.45 -9.39
C ALA A 139 -5.69 14.36 -10.23
N SER A 140 -4.77 15.32 -10.12
CA SER A 140 -3.49 15.31 -10.84
C SER A 140 -2.37 14.62 -10.07
N THR A 141 -2.57 14.24 -8.81
CA THR A 141 -1.54 13.60 -7.99
C THR A 141 -1.32 12.15 -8.45
N PRO A 142 -0.10 11.77 -8.89
CA PRO A 142 0.18 10.48 -9.51
C PRO A 142 0.55 9.40 -8.48
N CYS A 143 0.05 9.53 -7.27
CA CYS A 143 0.28 8.56 -6.20
C CYS A 143 -0.96 8.48 -5.31
N ASP A 144 -1.05 7.38 -4.56
CA ASP A 144 -2.04 7.19 -3.49
C ASP A 144 -1.39 6.56 -2.26
N HIS A 145 -2.13 6.63 -1.16
CA HIS A 145 -1.75 6.05 0.11
C HIS A 145 -2.63 4.84 0.42
N PHE A 146 -2.00 3.74 0.77
CA PHE A 146 -2.68 2.49 1.12
C PHE A 146 -2.16 1.94 2.43
N GLY A 147 -2.92 0.99 2.98
CA GLY A 147 -2.52 0.37 4.22
C GLY A 147 -3.48 -0.74 4.64
N VAL A 148 -2.93 -1.84 5.13
CA VAL A 148 -3.68 -2.97 5.68
C VAL A 148 -3.09 -3.37 7.03
N GLY A 149 -3.92 -3.32 8.07
CA GLY A 149 -3.59 -3.89 9.38
C GLY A 149 -3.88 -5.39 9.41
N THR A 150 -2.98 -6.17 10.00
CA THR A 150 -3.11 -7.63 10.10
C THR A 150 -2.68 -8.12 11.48
N ILE A 151 -3.26 -9.24 11.95
CA ILE A 151 -2.84 -9.90 13.19
C ILE A 151 -1.73 -10.95 12.99
N LYS A 152 -1.38 -11.25 11.72
CA LYS A 152 -0.35 -12.22 11.32
C LYS A 152 0.35 -11.74 10.06
N ASN A 153 1.57 -12.22 9.85
CA ASN A 153 2.31 -11.94 8.63
C ASN A 153 1.80 -12.81 7.47
N PRO A 154 1.58 -12.24 6.27
CA PRO A 154 1.35 -13.02 5.07
C PRO A 154 2.62 -13.81 4.68
N THR A 155 2.46 -14.92 3.98
CA THR A 155 3.59 -15.69 3.41
C THR A 155 4.19 -14.99 2.20
N ASN A 156 3.37 -14.21 1.49
CA ASN A 156 3.76 -13.41 0.35
C ASN A 156 2.80 -12.22 0.19
N THR A 157 3.32 -11.09 -0.26
CA THR A 157 2.52 -9.90 -0.55
C THR A 157 2.74 -9.46 -1.98
N LYS A 158 1.67 -9.28 -2.73
CA LYS A 158 1.71 -8.71 -4.08
C LYS A 158 0.91 -7.42 -4.15
N TYR A 159 1.40 -6.51 -4.97
CA TYR A 159 0.79 -5.21 -5.22
C TYR A 159 0.55 -5.06 -6.72
N SER A 160 -0.57 -4.46 -7.08
CA SER A 160 -0.86 -4.17 -8.49
C SER A 160 -1.71 -2.91 -8.62
N TRP A 161 -1.30 -2.01 -9.50
CA TRP A 161 -2.22 -1.01 -10.03
C TRP A 161 -3.23 -1.72 -10.93
N LEU A 162 -4.48 -1.29 -10.93
CA LEU A 162 -5.50 -1.80 -11.83
C LEU A 162 -5.65 -0.83 -13.00
N VAL A 163 -5.11 -1.21 -14.16
CA VAL A 163 -5.05 -0.37 -15.36
C VAL A 163 -6.10 -0.83 -16.36
N GLU A 164 -6.79 0.13 -16.96
CA GLU A 164 -7.81 -0.15 -17.97
C GLU A 164 -7.19 -0.79 -19.23
N THR A 165 -7.85 -1.83 -19.72
CA THR A 165 -7.48 -2.52 -20.96
C THR A 165 -8.04 -1.78 -22.17
N ALA A 166 -7.86 -2.33 -23.38
CA ALA A 166 -8.51 -1.80 -24.57
C ALA A 166 -10.05 -1.86 -24.53
N THR A 167 -10.63 -2.64 -23.60
CA THR A 167 -12.08 -2.68 -23.37
C THR A 167 -12.45 -1.75 -22.20
N PRO A 168 -13.25 -0.70 -22.44
CA PRO A 168 -13.65 0.24 -21.38
C PRO A 168 -14.31 -0.48 -20.20
N GLY A 169 -13.93 -0.10 -18.99
CA GLY A 169 -14.41 -0.70 -17.74
C GLY A 169 -13.73 -2.02 -17.36
N SER A 170 -12.86 -2.58 -18.21
CA SER A 170 -12.14 -3.82 -17.92
C SER A 170 -10.72 -3.50 -17.47
N LEU A 171 -10.32 -4.03 -16.31
CA LEU A 171 -9.04 -3.77 -15.67
C LEU A 171 -8.09 -4.98 -15.77
N SER A 172 -6.80 -4.69 -15.77
CA SER A 172 -5.71 -5.66 -15.69
C SER A 172 -4.65 -5.21 -14.69
N ASN A 173 -3.90 -6.16 -14.13
CA ASN A 173 -2.85 -5.87 -13.16
C ASN A 173 -1.64 -5.23 -13.85
N GLY A 174 -1.40 -3.96 -13.55
CA GLY A 174 -0.15 -3.25 -13.77
C GLY A 174 0.87 -3.63 -12.69
N ILE A 175 2.12 -3.82 -13.10
CA ILE A 175 3.20 -4.23 -12.19
C ILE A 175 3.56 -3.05 -11.28
N VAL A 176 3.71 -3.35 -9.99
CA VAL A 176 4.17 -2.42 -8.96
C VAL A 176 5.42 -3.01 -8.32
N ASN A 177 6.55 -2.33 -8.45
CA ASN A 177 7.79 -2.74 -7.80
C ASN A 177 7.93 -2.06 -6.44
N LEU A 178 7.19 -2.56 -5.46
CA LEU A 178 7.39 -2.22 -4.04
C LEU A 178 8.18 -3.34 -3.37
N PRO A 179 9.24 -3.04 -2.58
CA PRO A 179 9.83 -4.04 -1.71
C PRO A 179 8.78 -4.57 -0.73
N ALA A 180 8.70 -5.90 -0.59
CA ALA A 180 7.77 -6.52 0.35
C ALA A 180 8.05 -6.01 1.78
N PRO A 181 7.04 -5.52 2.51
CA PRO A 181 7.24 -5.05 3.87
C PRO A 181 7.57 -6.23 4.79
N ALA A 182 8.76 -6.22 5.40
CA ALA A 182 9.11 -7.16 6.45
C ALA A 182 8.61 -6.64 7.80
N TRP A 183 7.61 -7.30 8.38
CA TRP A 183 7.09 -6.96 9.71
C TRP A 183 7.56 -7.94 10.78
N ASN A 184 8.19 -7.42 11.84
CA ASN A 184 8.44 -8.17 13.06
C ASN A 184 7.24 -7.98 13.99
N VAL A 185 6.41 -9.02 14.14
CA VAL A 185 5.38 -9.04 15.19
C VAL A 185 6.09 -9.11 16.53
N ILE A 186 6.17 -8.00 17.25
CA ILE A 186 6.62 -7.98 18.65
C ILE A 186 5.35 -8.16 19.51
N PRO A 187 5.22 -9.27 20.26
CA PRO A 187 4.10 -9.44 21.18
C PRO A 187 4.03 -8.27 22.15
N ALA A 188 2.82 -7.83 22.50
CA ALA A 188 2.65 -6.84 23.55
C ALA A 188 3.42 -7.29 24.81
N PRO A 189 4.19 -6.41 25.47
CA PRO A 189 4.80 -6.75 26.75
C PRO A 189 3.70 -7.25 27.69
N LEU A 190 3.96 -8.35 28.39
CA LEU A 190 3.08 -8.77 29.47
C LEU A 190 2.85 -7.56 30.39
N PRO A 191 1.61 -7.32 30.85
CA PRO A 191 1.35 -6.26 31.81
C PRO A 191 2.37 -6.38 32.94
N ALA A 192 3.08 -5.28 33.25
CA ALA A 192 3.98 -5.28 34.38
C ALA A 192 3.18 -5.76 35.60
N GLU A 193 3.70 -6.76 36.32
CA GLU A 193 3.20 -7.09 37.64
C GLU A 193 3.21 -5.80 38.44
N VAL A 194 2.02 -5.27 38.72
CA VAL A 194 1.88 -4.11 39.60
C VAL A 194 2.47 -4.55 40.94
N PRO A 195 3.51 -3.89 41.47
CA PRO A 195 4.00 -4.18 42.81
C PRO A 195 2.80 -4.09 43.76
N GLY A 196 2.53 -5.19 44.46
CA GLY A 196 1.32 -5.34 45.27
C GLY A 196 1.04 -4.09 46.08
N ALA A 197 -0.18 -3.55 45.94
CA ALA A 197 -0.60 -2.33 46.61
C ALA A 197 -0.21 -2.38 48.10
N PRO A 198 0.40 -1.32 48.67
CA PRO A 198 0.71 -1.30 50.08
C PRO A 198 -0.58 -1.48 50.85
N ARG A 199 -0.60 -2.47 51.76
CA ARG A 199 -1.73 -2.73 52.64
C ARG A 199 -2.04 -1.43 53.38
N CYS A 200 -3.22 -0.84 53.14
CA CYS A 200 -3.71 0.27 53.94
C CYS A 200 -3.65 -0.14 55.42
N GLY A 201 -2.76 0.50 56.17
CA GLY A 201 -2.69 0.33 57.62
C GLY A 201 -4.04 0.73 58.22
N ALA A 202 -4.67 -0.19 58.92
CA ALA A 202 -5.89 0.10 59.67
C ALA A 202 -5.61 1.20 60.69
N VAL A 203 -6.13 2.40 60.44
CA VAL A 203 -6.14 3.47 61.43
C VAL A 203 -7.11 3.05 62.54
N ARG A 204 -6.56 2.70 63.71
CA ARG A 204 -7.35 2.45 64.92
C ARG A 204 -8.15 3.72 65.26
N PRO A 205 -9.46 3.64 65.55
CA PRO A 205 -10.21 4.79 66.01
C PRO A 205 -9.71 5.21 67.40
N ARG A 206 -9.41 6.51 67.54
CA ARG A 206 -9.05 7.14 68.82
C ARG A 206 -10.33 7.27 69.65
N ALA A 207 -10.36 6.63 70.83
CA ALA A 207 -11.43 6.80 71.80
C ALA A 207 -11.50 8.29 72.23
N ARG A 208 -12.72 8.82 72.32
CA ARG A 208 -12.98 10.13 72.92
C ARG A 208 -13.18 9.92 74.42
N ASP A 209 -12.41 10.65 75.22
CA ASP A 209 -12.72 10.96 76.61
C ASP A 209 -13.51 12.27 76.67
#